data_AF-A0A355FB93-F1
#
_entry.id   AF-A0A355FB93-F1
#
_cell.length_a   1.000
_cell.length_b   1.000
_cell.length_c   1.000
_cell.angle_alpha   90.00
_cell.angle_beta   90.00
_cell.angle_gamma   90.00
#
_symmetry.space_group_name_H-M   'P 1'
#
loop_
_entity.id
_entity.type
_entity.pdbx_description
1 polymer ?
#
loop_
_entity_poly.entity_id
_entity_poly.type
_entity_poly.pdbx_seq_one_letter_code
_entity_poly.pdbx_strand_id
1 'polypeptide(L)'
;MFTMITDRTESTGSETERLLRLLDAAILMSRRSRREIERKLGWSQGYLGSLLRGRIGLKVWHVFALSRELGIEPLSLFLTVAPPRDPSWILQQLGINPATPEPAPPVEEEGRRDLDRDELEEMMRALLRQELERFGLLEPSQVS
;
A
#
# COMPACT_ATOMS: atom_id res chain seq x y z
N MET A 1 10.60 -19.62 30.21
CA MET A 1 11.34 -18.34 30.15
C MET A 1 10.84 -17.60 28.93
N PHE A 2 9.88 -16.69 29.11
CA PHE A 2 9.29 -15.90 28.01
C PHE A 2 10.13 -14.65 27.82
N THR A 3 10.87 -14.58 26.71
CA THR A 3 11.66 -13.40 26.37
C THR A 3 10.72 -12.29 25.94
N MET A 4 10.53 -11.33 26.85
CA MET A 4 9.98 -10.01 26.56
C MET A 4 10.84 -9.34 25.49
N ILE A 5 10.34 -9.29 24.25
CA ILE A 5 10.80 -8.32 23.25
C ILE A 5 9.78 -7.19 23.26
N THR A 6 9.87 -6.35 24.28
CA THR A 6 9.42 -4.96 24.19
C THR A 6 10.61 -4.17 23.68
N ASP A 7 10.56 -3.71 22.43
CA ASP A 7 10.66 -2.28 22.13
C ASP A 7 10.53 -2.01 20.63
N ARG A 8 9.44 -1.34 20.26
CA ARG A 8 9.41 -0.34 19.19
C ARG A 8 8.15 0.51 19.36
N THR A 9 8.08 1.18 20.50
CA THR A 9 7.33 2.43 20.59
C THR A 9 8.16 3.50 19.93
N GLU A 10 7.94 3.77 18.64
CA GLU A 10 8.21 5.08 18.02
C GLU A 10 7.71 5.15 16.57
N SER A 11 6.38 5.20 16.43
CA SER A 11 5.67 6.15 15.56
C SER A 11 4.16 5.89 15.60
N THR A 12 3.37 6.92 15.93
CA THR A 12 1.98 7.15 15.50
C THR A 12 0.89 6.08 15.75
N GLY A 13 0.20 6.19 16.91
CA GLY A 13 -1.16 5.66 17.16
C GLY A 13 -1.29 4.14 17.37
N SER A 14 -2.19 3.72 18.28
CA SER A 14 -2.47 2.29 18.50
C SER A 14 -2.90 1.59 17.20
N GLU A 15 -2.72 0.27 17.06
CA GLU A 15 -3.20 -0.49 15.89
C GLU A 15 -4.70 -0.25 15.64
N THR A 16 -5.45 -0.07 16.72
CA THR A 16 -6.87 0.31 16.66
C THR A 16 -7.08 1.66 15.97
N GLU A 17 -6.29 2.68 16.33
CA GLU A 17 -6.37 4.01 15.72
C GLU A 17 -6.00 3.96 14.24
N ARG A 18 -4.95 3.21 13.88
CA ARG A 18 -4.54 3.01 12.50
C ARG A 18 -5.62 2.28 11.69
N LEU A 19 -6.28 1.29 12.28
CA LEU A 19 -7.41 0.61 11.65
C LEU A 19 -8.61 1.55 11.47
N LEU A 20 -8.93 2.40 12.45
CA LEU A 20 -9.96 3.43 12.31
C LEU A 20 -9.65 4.43 11.19
N ARG A 21 -8.39 4.86 11.05
CA ARG A 21 -7.94 5.75 9.96
C ARG A 21 -8.07 5.09 8.59
N LEU A 22 -7.70 3.81 8.46
CA LEU A 22 -7.88 3.06 7.21
C LEU A 22 -9.36 2.91 6.85
N LEU A 23 -10.22 2.61 7.83
CA LEU A 23 -11.66 2.53 7.62
C LEU A 23 -12.24 3.90 7.19
N ASP A 24 -11.79 5.00 7.80
CA ASP A 24 -12.24 6.34 7.40
C ASP A 24 -11.81 6.69 5.97
N ALA A 25 -10.56 6.39 5.61
CA ALA A 25 -10.06 6.56 4.25
C ALA A 25 -10.85 5.73 3.23
N ALA A 26 -11.14 4.46 3.56
CA ALA A 26 -11.96 3.59 2.72
C ALA A 26 -13.39 4.14 2.52
N ILE A 27 -14.01 4.68 3.58
CA ILE A 27 -15.32 5.33 3.48
C ILE A 27 -15.25 6.54 2.55
N LEU A 28 -14.23 7.39 2.68
CA LEU A 28 -14.03 8.54 1.79
C LEU A 28 -13.86 8.12 0.33
N MET A 29 -13.06 7.08 0.07
CA MET A 29 -12.83 6.54 -1.28
C MET A 29 -14.08 5.92 -1.91
N SER A 30 -14.99 5.37 -1.09
CA SER A 30 -16.25 4.78 -1.58
C SER A 30 -17.21 5.81 -2.19
N ARG A 31 -16.98 7.11 -1.98
CA ARG A 31 -17.88 8.22 -2.36
C ARG A 31 -19.30 8.14 -1.77
N ARG A 32 -19.52 7.26 -0.79
CA ARG A 32 -20.81 7.10 -0.08
C ARG A 32 -20.78 7.88 1.22
N SER A 33 -21.91 8.47 1.58
CA SER A 33 -22.00 9.19 2.85
C SER A 33 -22.00 8.23 4.03
N ARG A 34 -21.46 8.66 5.18
CA ARG A 34 -21.53 7.88 6.44
C ARG A 34 -22.96 7.48 6.79
N ARG A 35 -23.94 8.38 6.56
CA ARG A 35 -25.38 8.11 6.79
C ARG A 35 -25.93 7.01 5.88
N GLU A 36 -25.47 6.95 4.64
CA GLU A 36 -25.88 5.91 3.71
C GLU A 36 -25.36 4.53 4.13
N ILE A 37 -24.10 4.47 4.54
CA ILE A 37 -23.45 3.26 5.08
C ILE A 37 -24.16 2.81 6.36
N GLU A 38 -24.40 3.73 7.31
CA GLU A 38 -25.15 3.45 8.55
C GLU A 38 -26.53 2.85 8.23
N ARG A 39 -27.28 3.49 7.33
CA ARG A 39 -28.61 2.99 6.91
C ARG A 39 -28.54 1.60 6.28
N LYS A 40 -27.54 1.34 5.44
CA LYS A 40 -27.39 0.04 4.77
C LYS A 40 -27.02 -1.09 5.76
N LEU A 41 -26.22 -0.76 6.78
CA LEU A 41 -25.84 -1.66 7.87
C LEU A 41 -26.89 -1.78 8.98
N GLY A 42 -27.99 -1.01 8.92
CA GLY A 42 -29.01 -0.97 9.97
C GLY A 42 -28.51 -0.31 11.27
N TRP A 43 -27.49 0.53 11.19
CA TRP A 43 -26.93 1.25 12.33
C TRP A 43 -27.66 2.56 12.58
N SER A 44 -27.67 2.99 13.85
CA SER A 44 -28.25 4.27 14.23
C SER A 44 -27.46 5.44 13.64
N GLN A 45 -28.14 6.56 13.44
CA GLN A 45 -27.51 7.76 12.89
C GLN A 45 -26.37 8.25 13.80
N GLY A 46 -25.20 8.49 13.22
CA GLY A 46 -24.01 8.95 13.93
C GLY A 46 -23.22 7.85 14.65
N TYR A 47 -23.64 6.60 14.53
CA TYR A 47 -22.91 5.44 15.05
C TYR A 47 -21.49 5.36 14.48
N LEU A 48 -21.36 5.48 13.15
CA LEU A 48 -20.09 5.42 12.44
C LEU A 48 -19.21 6.60 12.83
N GLY A 49 -19.79 7.78 13.01
CA GLY A 49 -19.05 8.93 13.54
C GLY A 49 -18.53 8.71 14.96
N SER A 50 -19.30 8.06 15.83
CA SER A 50 -18.87 7.74 17.21
C SER A 50 -17.80 6.65 17.23
N LEU A 51 -17.90 5.66 16.35
CA LEU A 51 -16.88 4.61 16.15
C LEU A 51 -15.55 5.21 15.67
N LEU A 52 -15.57 6.01 14.60
CA LEU A 52 -14.37 6.59 14.00
C LEU A 52 -13.67 7.61 14.92
N ARG A 53 -14.40 8.26 15.82
CA ARG A 53 -13.83 9.14 16.85
C ARG A 53 -13.39 8.40 18.12
N GLY A 54 -13.52 7.07 18.15
CA GLY A 54 -13.15 6.25 19.31
C GLY A 54 -14.05 6.41 20.53
N ARG A 55 -15.24 7.03 20.40
CA ARG A 55 -16.22 7.11 21.51
C ARG A 55 -16.88 5.77 21.80
N ILE A 56 -16.90 4.89 20.80
CA ILE A 56 -17.32 3.50 20.92
C ILE A 56 -16.10 2.65 20.54
N GLY A 57 -15.83 1.60 21.33
CA GLY A 57 -14.70 0.71 21.07
C GLY A 57 -14.84 -0.05 19.74
N LEU A 58 -13.75 -0.09 18.97
CA LEU A 58 -13.68 -0.87 17.73
C LEU A 58 -13.62 -2.37 18.04
N LYS A 59 -14.78 -3.01 18.00
CA LYS A 59 -14.90 -4.48 18.01
C LYS A 59 -14.62 -5.07 16.63
N VAL A 60 -14.11 -6.31 16.61
CA VAL A 60 -13.80 -7.10 15.40
C VAL A 60 -14.98 -7.17 14.43
N TRP A 61 -16.21 -7.34 14.92
CA TRP A 61 -17.40 -7.41 14.06
C TRP A 61 -17.63 -6.14 13.23
N HIS A 62 -17.23 -4.95 13.72
CA HIS A 62 -17.35 -3.72 12.94
C HIS A 62 -16.44 -3.75 11.71
N VAL A 63 -15.23 -4.30 11.87
CA VAL A 63 -14.25 -4.42 10.79
C VAL A 63 -14.85 -5.30 9.70
N PHE A 64 -15.42 -6.45 10.06
CA PHE A 64 -16.11 -7.33 9.10
C PHE A 64 -17.34 -6.69 8.46
N ALA A 65 -18.16 -5.98 9.23
CA ALA A 65 -19.36 -5.33 8.69
C ALA A 65 -18.99 -4.23 7.68
N LEU A 66 -18.06 -3.35 8.03
CA LEU A 66 -17.64 -2.24 7.18
C LEU A 66 -16.85 -2.71 5.97
N SER A 67 -15.91 -3.64 6.14
CA SER A 67 -15.13 -4.19 5.01
C SER A 67 -16.05 -4.81 3.96
N ARG A 68 -17.02 -5.63 4.36
CA ARG A 68 -18.02 -6.21 3.43
C ARG A 68 -18.86 -5.14 2.74
N GLU A 69 -19.33 -4.14 3.47
CA GLU A 69 -20.13 -3.05 2.92
C GLU A 69 -19.34 -2.14 1.96
N LEU A 70 -18.03 -2.03 2.16
CA LEU A 70 -17.11 -1.25 1.34
C LEU A 70 -16.45 -2.07 0.22
N GLY A 71 -16.71 -3.37 0.13
CA GLY A 71 -16.10 -4.26 -0.86
C GLY A 71 -14.61 -4.51 -0.64
N ILE A 72 -14.15 -4.45 0.62
CA ILE A 72 -12.76 -4.63 1.02
C ILE A 72 -12.61 -6.00 1.67
N GLU A 73 -11.52 -6.70 1.36
CA GLU A 73 -11.18 -7.95 2.03
C GLU A 73 -10.74 -7.66 3.49
N PRO A 74 -11.45 -8.15 4.53
CA PRO A 74 -11.14 -7.81 5.92
C PRO A 74 -9.70 -8.13 6.31
N LEU A 75 -9.15 -9.25 5.81
CA LEU A 75 -7.77 -9.66 6.09
C LEU A 75 -6.75 -8.62 5.60
N SER A 76 -7.03 -7.94 4.47
CA SER A 76 -6.15 -6.90 3.93
C SER A 76 -5.98 -5.72 4.90
N LEU A 77 -7.04 -5.35 5.63
CA LEU A 77 -6.99 -4.29 6.63
C LEU A 77 -6.08 -4.67 7.79
N PHE A 78 -6.22 -5.91 8.30
CA PHE A 78 -5.39 -6.41 9.38
C PHE A 78 -3.92 -6.52 8.97
N LEU A 79 -3.62 -7.03 7.78
CA LEU A 79 -2.23 -7.14 7.28
C LEU A 79 -1.60 -5.77 7.00
N THR A 80 -2.40 -4.78 6.59
CA THR A 80 -1.93 -3.40 6.42
C THR A 80 -1.58 -2.76 7.76
N VAL A 81 -2.38 -3.02 8.80
CA VAL A 81 -2.15 -2.47 10.14
C VAL A 81 -1.07 -3.25 10.89
N ALA A 82 -1.09 -4.57 10.83
CA ALA A 82 -0.16 -5.44 11.54
C ALA A 82 0.53 -6.35 10.51
N PRO A 83 1.50 -5.81 9.75
CA PRO A 83 2.24 -6.61 8.80
C PRO A 83 2.98 -7.73 9.54
N PRO A 84 3.02 -8.95 8.96
CA PRO A 84 3.73 -10.06 9.56
C PRO A 84 5.22 -9.74 9.68
N ARG A 85 5.88 -10.21 10.74
CA ARG A 85 7.33 -10.07 10.90
C ARG A 85 8.10 -10.82 9.83
N ASP A 86 7.56 -11.95 9.40
CA ASP A 86 8.08 -12.78 8.33
C ASP A 86 6.96 -13.11 7.34
N PRO A 87 7.02 -12.64 6.09
CA PRO A 87 6.04 -12.98 5.05
C PRO A 87 5.94 -14.47 4.79
N SER A 88 7.02 -15.23 5.01
CA SER A 88 7.07 -16.67 4.82
C SER A 88 6.10 -17.41 5.75
N TRP A 89 5.82 -16.85 6.92
CA TRP A 89 4.84 -17.38 7.86
C TRP A 89 3.44 -17.47 7.24
N ILE A 90 3.00 -16.45 6.47
CA ILE A 90 1.70 -16.48 5.80
C ILE A 90 1.65 -17.62 4.78
N LEU A 91 2.72 -17.77 3.99
CA LEU A 91 2.82 -18.83 2.98
C LEU A 91 2.74 -20.22 3.64
N GLN A 92 3.45 -20.42 4.75
CA GLN A 92 3.39 -21.66 5.52
C GLN A 92 1.98 -21.95 6.06
N GLN A 93 1.25 -20.95 6.55
CA GLN A 93 -0.14 -21.13 7.00
C GLN A 93 -1.08 -21.53 5.85
N LEU A 94 -0.75 -21.16 4.62
CA LEU A 94 -1.47 -21.56 3.40
C LEU A 94 -1.00 -22.93 2.86
N GLY A 95 -0.09 -23.62 3.55
CA GLY A 95 0.50 -24.88 3.09
C GLY A 95 1.50 -24.72 1.94
N ILE A 96 1.89 -23.48 1.63
CA ILE A 96 2.93 -23.18 0.65
C ILE A 96 4.25 -23.18 1.41
N ASN A 97 5.04 -24.24 1.23
CA ASN A 97 6.42 -24.22 1.69
C ASN A 97 7.19 -23.35 0.72
N PRO A 98 7.67 -22.14 1.10
CA PRO A 98 8.57 -21.42 0.23
C PRO A 98 9.77 -22.33 0.04
N ALA A 99 9.96 -22.85 -1.17
CA ALA A 99 11.17 -23.59 -1.48
C ALA A 99 12.33 -22.74 -0.98
N THR A 100 13.22 -23.34 -0.17
CA THR A 100 14.53 -22.76 0.07
C THR A 100 15.01 -22.26 -1.29
N PRO A 101 15.34 -20.97 -1.45
CA PRO A 101 15.81 -20.50 -2.74
C PRO A 101 16.94 -21.44 -3.12
N GLU A 102 16.70 -22.25 -4.16
CA GLU A 102 17.76 -22.98 -4.81
C GLU A 102 18.80 -21.91 -5.08
N PRO A 103 20.03 -22.04 -4.55
CA PRO A 103 21.04 -21.01 -4.72
C PRO A 103 21.04 -20.69 -6.19
N ALA A 104 20.69 -19.46 -6.55
CA ALA A 104 20.53 -19.08 -7.94
C ALA A 104 21.78 -19.61 -8.64
N PRO A 105 21.66 -20.39 -9.72
CA PRO A 105 22.83 -20.76 -10.50
C PRO A 105 23.61 -19.47 -10.71
N PRO A 106 24.95 -19.46 -10.50
CA PRO A 106 25.73 -18.24 -10.57
C PRO A 106 25.25 -17.48 -11.79
N VAL A 107 24.66 -16.31 -11.57
CA VAL A 107 24.31 -15.45 -12.68
C VAL A 107 25.67 -15.09 -13.22
N GLU A 108 26.14 -15.82 -14.22
CA GLU A 108 27.25 -15.37 -15.04
C GLU A 108 26.82 -13.97 -15.46
N GLU A 109 27.54 -12.96 -15.00
CA GLU A 109 27.28 -11.54 -15.28
C GLU A 109 27.55 -11.25 -16.77
N GLU A 110 27.02 -12.06 -17.67
CA GLU A 110 27.01 -11.78 -19.09
C GLU A 110 25.86 -10.81 -19.35
N GLY A 111 26.21 -9.52 -19.29
CA GLY A 111 25.44 -8.49 -19.98
C GLY A 111 24.76 -7.44 -19.12
N ARG A 112 25.21 -7.20 -17.88
CA ARG A 112 25.13 -5.83 -17.37
C ARG A 112 26.13 -5.01 -18.18
N ARG A 113 25.68 -4.46 -19.31
CA ARG A 113 26.33 -3.25 -19.82
C ARG A 113 26.06 -2.20 -18.77
N ASP A 114 27.04 -1.94 -17.93
CA ASP A 114 27.07 -0.73 -17.14
C ASP A 114 27.06 0.41 -18.17
N LEU A 115 25.88 0.98 -18.41
CA LEU A 115 25.76 2.17 -19.24
C LEU A 115 26.60 3.23 -18.57
N ASP A 116 27.68 3.62 -19.24
CA ASP A 116 28.53 4.68 -18.73
C ASP A 116 27.68 5.95 -18.60
N ARG A 117 28.00 6.77 -17.60
CA ARG A 117 27.23 7.97 -17.24
C ARG A 117 27.03 8.87 -18.45
N ASP A 118 28.06 8.93 -19.30
CA ASP A 118 28.09 9.75 -20.50
C ASP A 118 27.17 9.19 -21.61
N GLU A 119 27.07 7.87 -21.75
CA GLU A 119 26.13 7.22 -22.69
C GLU A 119 24.68 7.45 -22.26
N LEU A 120 24.40 7.35 -20.96
CA LEU A 120 23.07 7.61 -20.42
C LEU A 120 22.65 9.06 -20.63
N GLU A 121 23.57 10.00 -20.42
CA GLU A 121 23.31 11.42 -20.60
C GLU A 121 23.02 11.77 -22.07
N GLU A 122 23.76 11.17 -23.00
CA GLU A 122 23.54 11.37 -24.44
C GLU A 122 22.20 10.79 -24.90
N MET A 123 21.85 9.61 -24.38
CA MET A 123 20.56 8.97 -24.66
C MET A 123 19.39 9.79 -24.10
N MET A 124 19.55 10.39 -22.90
CA MET A 124 18.59 11.33 -22.32
C MET A 124 18.44 12.60 -23.15
N ARG A 125 19.54 13.18 -23.65
CA ARG A 125 19.51 14.37 -24.52
C ARG A 125 18.80 14.08 -25.84
N ALA A 126 19.04 12.91 -26.43
CA ALA A 126 18.38 12.49 -27.66
C ALA A 126 16.87 12.35 -27.47
N LEU A 127 16.43 11.71 -26.38
CA LEU A 127 15.00 11.54 -26.06
C LEU A 127 14.31 12.87 -25.74
N LEU A 128 14.97 13.75 -24.98
CA LEU A 128 14.42 15.08 -24.69
C LEU A 128 14.29 15.93 -25.95
N ARG A 129 15.26 15.89 -26.87
CA ARG A 129 15.18 16.60 -28.14
C ARG A 129 14.03 16.07 -28.99
N GLN A 130 13.90 14.76 -29.10
CA GLN A 130 12.83 14.12 -29.85
C GLN A 130 11.45 14.49 -29.31
N GLU A 131 11.26 14.49 -27.99
CA GLU A 131 9.99 14.89 -27.39
C GLU A 131 9.74 16.40 -27.52
N LEU A 132 10.76 17.25 -27.38
CA LEU A 132 10.61 18.69 -27.57
C LEU A 132 10.27 19.07 -29.02
N GLU A 133 10.83 18.39 -30.02
CA GLU A 133 10.44 18.52 -31.42
C GLU A 133 9.00 18.05 -31.66
N ARG A 134 8.62 16.92 -31.05
CA ARG A 134 7.25 16.39 -31.13
C ARG A 134 6.20 17.34 -30.53
N PHE A 135 6.56 18.08 -29.48
CA PHE A 135 5.70 19.10 -28.86
C PHE A 135 5.81 20.49 -29.50
N GLY A 136 6.62 20.66 -30.56
CA GLY A 136 6.77 21.92 -31.29
C GLY A 136 7.44 23.04 -30.47
N LEU A 137 8.27 22.67 -29.49
CA LEU A 137 8.95 23.61 -28.58
C LEU A 137 10.40 23.92 -28.99
N LEU A 138 10.86 23.34 -30.11
CA LEU A 138 12.14 23.65 -30.75
C LEU A 138 11.86 24.14 -32.17
N GLU A 139 12.06 25.43 -32.41
CA GLU A 139 12.11 25.96 -33.78
C GLU A 139 13.38 25.42 -34.47
N PRO A 140 13.31 25.01 -35.75
CA PRO A 140 14.51 24.61 -36.48
C PRO A 140 15.46 25.81 -36.54
N SER A 141 16.64 25.64 -35.95
CA SER A 141 17.72 26.61 -36.02
C SER A 141 17.99 26.96 -37.48
N GLN A 142 17.61 28.19 -37.85
CA GLN A 142 18.00 28.81 -39.11
C GLN A 142 19.52 28.87 -39.14
N VAL A 143 20.13 28.03 -39.97
CA VAL A 143 21.54 28.12 -40.35
C VAL A 143 21.69 29.34 -41.26
N SER A 144 22.46 30.33 -40.80
CA SER A 144 23.15 31.33 -41.63
C SER A 144 24.64 31.22 -41.34
#